data_AF-A0A7M3LW69-F1
#
_entry.id   AF-A0A7M3LW69-F1
#
_cell.length_a   1.000
_cell.length_b   1.000
_cell.length_c   1.000
_cell.angle_alpha   90.00
_cell.angle_beta   90.00
_cell.angle_gamma   90.00
#
_symmetry.space_group_name_H-M   'P 1'
#
loop_
_entity.id
_entity.type
_entity.pdbx_description
1 polymer ?
#
loop_
_entity_poly.entity_id
_entity_poly.type
_entity_poly.pdbx_seq_one_letter_code
_entity_poly.pdbx_strand_id
1 'polypeptide(L)'
;MTTATGLTATRPWGASRLAPYPTTVCRPHATVEVDPDTQLGVFRDRGGQVIEMGKHGTSAGTETPTTTNLDSQPDQGHDQDSQQD
;
A
#
# COMPACT_ATOMS: atom_id res chain seq x y z
N MET A 1 38.23 20.97 44.62
CA MET A 1 37.51 19.70 44.36
C MET A 1 36.29 20.05 43.51
N THR A 2 36.22 19.58 42.28
CA THR A 2 35.08 19.85 41.38
C THR A 2 34.29 18.56 41.21
N THR A 3 33.09 18.51 41.77
CA THR A 3 32.16 17.39 41.60
C THR A 3 31.55 17.44 40.21
N ALA A 4 31.71 16.37 39.43
CA ALA A 4 31.01 16.19 38.17
C ALA A 4 29.55 15.80 38.44
N THR A 5 28.61 16.63 38.00
CA THR A 5 27.17 16.32 38.03
C THR A 5 26.89 15.20 37.03
N GLY A 6 26.44 14.05 37.53
CA GLY A 6 25.99 12.95 36.69
C GLY A 6 24.77 13.37 35.87
N LEU A 7 24.90 13.37 34.54
CA LEU A 7 23.79 13.61 33.63
C LEU A 7 22.88 12.37 33.63
N THR A 8 21.71 12.48 34.27
CA THR A 8 20.67 11.45 34.16
C THR A 8 20.21 11.41 32.70
N ALA A 9 20.41 10.27 32.03
CA ALA A 9 19.95 10.09 30.66
C ALA A 9 18.42 10.06 30.61
N THR A 10 17.80 11.20 30.33
CA THR A 10 16.36 11.27 30.11
C THR A 10 16.01 10.57 28.81
N ARG A 11 15.08 9.61 28.87
CA ARG A 11 14.65 8.87 27.70
C ARG A 11 14.06 9.83 26.66
N PRO A 12 14.47 9.77 25.38
CA PRO A 12 13.93 10.63 24.33
C PRO A 12 12.42 10.45 24.18
N TRP A 13 11.70 11.55 23.99
CA TRP A 13 10.24 11.59 23.84
C TRP A 13 9.69 10.58 22.82
N GLY A 14 10.42 10.36 21.71
CA GLY A 14 10.04 9.40 20.68
C GLY A 14 10.12 7.93 21.13
N ALA A 15 11.07 7.59 22.02
CA ALA A 15 11.24 6.22 22.49
C ALA A 15 10.08 5.76 23.40
N SER A 16 9.38 6.69 24.05
CA SER A 16 8.17 6.41 24.83
C SER A 16 6.94 6.13 23.96
N ARG A 17 7.01 6.35 22.64
CA ARG A 17 5.91 6.11 21.68
C ARG A 17 6.16 4.95 20.72
N LEU A 18 7.30 4.29 20.81
CA LEU A 18 7.53 3.07 20.04
C LEU A 18 6.65 1.96 20.62
N ALA A 19 5.75 1.44 19.79
CA ALA A 19 5.07 0.17 20.03
C ALA A 19 5.79 -0.93 19.24
N PRO A 20 5.76 -2.18 19.70
CA PRO A 20 6.15 -3.30 18.86
C PRO A 20 5.38 -3.26 17.54
N TYR A 21 6.06 -3.60 16.44
CA TYR A 21 5.35 -3.81 15.19
C TYR A 21 4.24 -4.86 15.39
N PRO A 22 3.08 -4.68 14.76
CA PRO A 22 2.05 -5.71 14.76
C PRO A 22 2.66 -7.05 14.36
N THR A 23 2.32 -8.10 15.09
CA THR A 23 2.74 -9.45 14.73
C THR A 23 2.28 -9.74 13.30
N THR A 24 3.23 -9.97 12.39
CA THR A 24 2.89 -10.35 11.04
C THR A 24 2.26 -11.74 11.05
N VAL A 25 1.00 -11.82 10.66
CA VAL A 25 0.33 -13.12 10.46
C VAL A 25 0.84 -13.70 9.15
N CYS A 26 1.59 -14.80 9.20
CA CYS A 26 1.96 -15.53 8.00
C CYS A 26 0.68 -16.16 7.43
N ARG A 27 0.16 -15.59 6.34
CA ARG A 27 -0.97 -16.18 5.62
C ARG A 27 -0.46 -17.44 4.91
N PRO A 28 -1.15 -18.60 5.02
CA PRO A 28 -0.79 -19.76 4.21
C PRO A 28 -0.82 -19.38 2.73
N HIS A 29 0.05 -19.98 1.94
CA HIS A 29 0.09 -19.77 0.50
C HIS A 29 -1.28 -20.13 -0.08
N ALA A 30 -1.94 -19.16 -0.73
CA ALA A 30 -3.01 -19.45 -1.66
C ALA A 30 -2.34 -19.81 -2.99
N THR A 31 -2.59 -21.01 -3.50
CA THR A 31 -2.07 -21.40 -4.81
C THR A 31 -2.91 -20.71 -5.87
N VAL A 32 -2.25 -20.03 -6.80
CA VAL A 32 -2.87 -19.54 -8.05
C VAL A 32 -2.28 -20.34 -9.21
N GLU A 33 -3.15 -20.88 -10.04
CA GLU A 33 -2.79 -21.59 -11.26
C GLU A 33 -3.42 -20.89 -12.46
N VAL A 34 -2.80 -20.99 -13.63
CA VAL A 34 -3.41 -20.52 -14.88
C VAL A 34 -4.20 -21.67 -15.47
N ASP A 35 -5.49 -21.45 -15.70
CA ASP A 35 -6.33 -22.38 -16.44
C ASP A 35 -5.88 -22.37 -17.92
N PRO A 36 -5.48 -23.51 -18.51
CA PRO A 36 -4.91 -23.54 -19.84
C PRO A 36 -5.93 -23.22 -20.95
N ASP A 37 -7.22 -23.46 -20.72
CA ASP A 37 -8.27 -23.27 -21.72
C ASP A 37 -8.72 -21.81 -21.77
N THR A 38 -8.84 -21.17 -20.61
CA THR A 38 -9.34 -19.79 -20.46
C THR A 38 -8.23 -18.75 -20.32
N GLN A 39 -7.02 -19.18 -19.99
CA GLN A 39 -5.89 -18.30 -19.66
C GLN A 39 -6.17 -17.37 -18.46
N LEU A 40 -7.09 -17.76 -17.58
CA LEU A 40 -7.43 -17.01 -16.37
C LEU A 40 -6.76 -17.62 -15.13
N GLY A 41 -6.54 -16.77 -14.12
CA GLY A 41 -6.05 -17.22 -12.82
C GLY A 41 -7.16 -17.93 -12.03
N VAL A 42 -6.88 -19.15 -11.57
CA VAL A 42 -7.74 -19.93 -10.67
C VAL A 42 -7.11 -19.91 -9.28
N PHE A 43 -7.82 -19.27 -8.35
CA PHE A 43 -7.41 -19.17 -6.95
C PHE A 43 -8.07 -20.29 -6.15
N ARG A 44 -7.29 -21.00 -5.33
CA ARG A 44 -7.82 -22.06 -4.46
C ARG A 44 -7.52 -21.80 -2.99
N ASP A 45 -8.49 -22.15 -2.14
CA ASP A 45 -8.29 -22.16 -0.70
C ASP A 45 -7.46 -23.36 -0.23
N ARG A 46 -7.26 -23.48 1.08
CA ARG A 46 -6.49 -24.58 1.68
C ARG A 46 -7.11 -25.97 1.45
N GLY A 47 -8.41 -26.04 1.21
CA GLY A 47 -9.15 -27.27 0.89
C GLY A 47 -9.18 -27.59 -0.61
N GLY A 48 -8.52 -26.75 -1.44
CA GLY A 48 -8.52 -26.90 -2.91
C GLY A 48 -9.79 -26.35 -3.57
N GLN A 49 -10.68 -25.68 -2.81
CA GLN A 49 -11.90 -25.09 -3.37
C GLN A 49 -11.57 -23.82 -4.11
N VAL A 50 -12.17 -23.63 -5.29
CA VAL A 50 -12.02 -22.40 -6.06
C VAL A 50 -12.67 -21.25 -5.29
N ILE A 51 -11.92 -20.17 -5.10
CA ILE A 51 -12.41 -18.95 -4.47
C ILE A 51 -12.48 -17.82 -5.49
N GLU A 52 -13.54 -17.03 -5.43
CA GLU A 52 -13.62 -15.78 -6.17
C GLU A 52 -12.75 -14.74 -5.46
N MET A 53 -11.69 -14.28 -6.13
CA MET A 53 -11.01 -13.04 -5.72
C MET A 53 -11.95 -11.92 -6.16
N GLY A 54 -12.68 -11.32 -5.22
CA GLY A 54 -13.73 -10.33 -5.49
C GLY A 54 -13.28 -9.21 -6.44
N LYS A 55 -14.23 -8.38 -6.89
CA LYS A 55 -13.94 -7.31 -7.85
C LYS A 55 -12.80 -6.41 -7.36
N HIS A 56 -11.74 -6.30 -8.15
CA HIS A 56 -10.75 -5.27 -7.97
C HIS A 56 -11.32 -3.98 -8.58
N GLY A 57 -11.46 -2.94 -7.77
CA GLY A 57 -11.83 -1.61 -8.25
C GLY A 57 -10.79 -1.09 -9.23
N THR A 58 -11.25 -0.60 -10.38
CA THR A 58 -10.41 0.14 -11.32
C THR A 58 -10.55 1.61 -11.00
N SER A 59 -9.48 2.26 -10.52
CA SER A 59 -9.47 3.72 -10.39
C SER A 59 -9.55 4.37 -11.77
N ALA A 60 -10.31 5.44 -11.88
CA ALA A 60 -10.35 6.31 -13.07
C ALA A 60 -9.70 7.65 -12.72
N GLY A 61 -8.99 8.29 -13.63
CA GLY A 61 -8.47 9.66 -13.43
C GLY A 61 -9.33 10.67 -14.20
N THR A 62 -9.68 11.79 -13.58
CA THR A 62 -10.40 12.89 -14.23
C THR A 62 -9.48 14.12 -14.34
N GLU A 63 -8.60 14.12 -15.34
CA GLU A 63 -7.54 15.12 -15.44
C GLU A 63 -8.06 16.54 -15.77
N THR A 64 -7.55 17.54 -15.04
CA THR A 64 -7.81 18.96 -15.33
C THR A 64 -6.69 19.56 -16.21
N PRO A 65 -6.98 20.06 -17.42
CA PRO A 65 -5.95 20.64 -18.29
C PRO A 65 -5.41 21.95 -17.68
N THR A 66 -4.09 22.04 -17.54
CA THR A 66 -3.43 23.26 -17.03
C THR A 66 -2.63 23.94 -18.14
N THR A 67 -2.98 25.18 -18.48
CA THR A 67 -2.24 25.99 -19.46
C THR A 67 -1.29 26.96 -18.75
N THR A 68 0.02 26.71 -18.80
CA THR A 68 1.03 27.58 -18.18
C THR A 68 1.77 28.49 -19.17
N ASN A 69 1.59 28.30 -20.49
CA ASN A 69 2.12 29.16 -21.54
C ASN A 69 1.20 29.11 -22.80
N LEU A 70 1.28 30.13 -23.66
CA LEU A 70 0.54 30.32 -24.91
C LEU A 70 1.14 29.57 -26.12
N ASP A 71 2.38 29.09 -26.02
CA ASP A 71 3.16 28.54 -27.15
C ASP A 71 3.30 27.01 -27.15
N SER A 72 2.86 26.33 -26.09
CA SER A 72 3.12 24.91 -25.85
C SER A 72 1.80 24.15 -25.76
N GLN A 73 1.81 22.86 -26.13
CA GLN A 73 0.65 22.01 -25.85
C GLN A 73 0.43 21.93 -24.34
N PRO A 74 -0.82 22.06 -23.87
CA PRO A 74 -1.13 21.92 -22.45
C PRO A 74 -0.76 20.52 -21.97
N ASP A 75 -0.08 20.46 -20.83
CA ASP A 75 0.20 19.21 -20.12
C ASP A 75 -1.01 18.85 -19.25
N GLN A 76 -1.24 17.56 -19.08
CA GLN A 76 -2.30 17.03 -18.22
C GLN A 76 -1.71 16.64 -16.87
N GLY A 77 -2.49 16.80 -15.81
CA GLY A 77 -2.11 16.33 -14.48
C GLY A 77 -2.00 14.81 -14.39
N HIS A 78 -1.82 14.33 -13.15
CA HIS A 78 -1.95 12.92 -12.78
C HIS A 78 -2.91 12.78 -11.60
N ASP A 79 -4.05 13.49 -11.64
CA ASP A 79 -5.06 13.30 -10.62
C ASP A 79 -5.76 11.93 -10.82
N GLN A 80 -5.92 11.20 -9.72
CA GLN A 80 -6.46 9.85 -9.75
C GLN A 80 -7.68 9.81 -8.83
N ASP A 81 -8.86 9.58 -9.40
CA ASP A 81 -10.07 9.36 -8.62
C ASP A 81 -10.08 7.89 -8.18
N SER A 82 -9.71 7.68 -6.92
CA SER A 82 -9.73 6.35 -6.31
C SER A 82 -11.15 6.02 -5.86
N GLN A 83 -12.00 5.60 -6.79
CA GLN A 83 -13.28 4.98 -6.46
C GLN A 83 -13.08 3.47 -6.35
N GLN A 84 -13.27 2.93 -5.15
CA GLN A 84 -13.29 1.49 -4.88
C GLN A 84 -14.74 1.11 -4.57
N ASP A 85 -15.32 0.21 -5.38
CA ASP A 85 -16.64 -0.41 -5.12
C ASP A 85 -16.54 -1.53 -4.08
#